data_AF-A0A7S2VJF5-F1
#
_entry.id   AF-A0A7S2VJF5-F1
#
_cell.length_a   1.000
_cell.length_b   1.000
_cell.length_c   1.000
_cell.angle_alpha   90.00
_cell.angle_beta   90.00
_cell.angle_gamma   90.00
#
_symmetry.space_group_name_H-M   'P 1'
#
loop_
_entity.id
_entity.type
_entity.pdbx_description
1 polymer ?
#
loop_
_entity_poly.entity_id
_entity_poly.type
_entity_poly.pdbx_seq_one_letter_code
_entity_poly.pdbx_strand_id
1 'polypeptide(L)'
;MELAFQASDVEVSSGNMLWLRLFRILRMFRVFKLGRLLNCDLGRLTDVNNLLSNVLLLSLPAFLMTLTLVLGALVVFSGLMYTVERGSWYPVERMRELAQQPQVYVGPSDQGYFVRCGPDGQCMISPFSNMMAAAWWTLTTITTVGYGDVVPVTPVGKVIAFAAILYGTILLGLPIGIIGSQFSAEDTRPPPG
;
A
#
# COMPACT_ATOMS: atom_id res chain seq x y z
N MET A 1 -34.40 31.25 4.77
CA MET A 1 -33.14 32.05 4.82
C MET A 1 -32.15 31.48 5.83
N GLU A 2 -32.59 30.86 6.93
CA GLU A 2 -31.69 30.20 7.90
C GLU A 2 -30.95 28.94 7.38
N LEU A 3 -31.52 28.19 6.43
CA LEU A 3 -30.90 26.94 5.95
C LEU A 3 -29.63 27.15 5.10
N ALA A 4 -29.41 28.35 4.55
CA ALA A 4 -28.19 28.66 3.78
C ALA A 4 -27.02 29.10 4.69
N PHE A 5 -27.32 29.67 5.86
CA PHE A 5 -26.31 30.13 6.82
C PHE A 5 -25.66 28.96 7.58
N GLN A 6 -26.43 27.90 7.82
CA GLN A 6 -25.93 26.72 8.52
C GLN A 6 -25.03 25.82 7.66
N ALA A 7 -25.09 25.93 6.33
CA ALA A 7 -24.21 25.20 5.41
C ALA A 7 -22.81 25.82 5.32
N SER A 8 -22.69 27.16 5.37
CA SER A 8 -21.39 27.85 5.31
C SER A 8 -20.54 27.60 6.56
N ASP A 9 -21.14 27.48 7.74
CA ASP A 9 -20.40 27.28 8.99
C ASP A 9 -19.83 25.85 9.12
N VAL A 10 -20.45 24.86 8.45
CA VAL A 10 -20.00 23.46 8.48
C VAL A 10 -18.79 23.23 7.56
N GLU A 11 -18.73 23.85 6.38
CA GLU A 11 -17.57 23.75 5.48
C GLU A 11 -16.34 24.49 6.04
N VAL A 12 -16.53 25.68 6.64
CA VAL A 12 -15.44 26.47 7.23
C VAL A 12 -14.86 25.80 8.48
N SER A 13 -15.68 25.09 9.27
CA SER A 13 -15.22 24.38 10.47
C SER A 13 -14.39 23.12 10.14
N SER A 14 -14.71 22.43 9.03
CA SER A 14 -14.06 21.17 8.65
C SER A 14 -12.57 21.33 8.26
N GLY A 15 -12.23 22.40 7.53
CA GLY A 15 -10.83 22.71 7.17
C GLY A 15 -9.99 23.14 8.38
N ASN A 16 -10.58 23.93 9.28
CA ASN A 16 -9.88 24.48 10.45
C ASN A 16 -9.60 23.43 11.53
N MET A 17 -10.44 22.39 11.66
CA MET A 17 -10.19 21.26 12.56
C MET A 17 -9.08 20.32 12.06
N LEU A 18 -8.87 20.23 10.75
CA LEU A 18 -7.85 19.37 10.14
C LEU A 18 -6.46 19.93 10.39
N TRP A 19 -6.29 21.25 10.25
CA TRP A 19 -5.06 21.94 10.64
C TRP A 19 -4.72 21.73 12.12
N LEU A 20 -5.69 21.86 13.03
CA LEU A 20 -5.46 21.62 14.46
C LEU A 20 -5.07 20.15 14.77
N ARG A 21 -5.58 19.18 13.99
CA ARG A 21 -5.16 17.76 14.07
C ARG A 21 -3.76 17.54 13.50
N LEU A 22 -3.39 18.22 12.41
CA LEU A 22 -2.02 18.23 11.88
C LEU A 22 -1.02 18.86 12.87
N PHE A 23 -1.41 19.93 13.57
CA PHE A 23 -0.62 20.53 14.64
C PHE A 23 -0.47 19.62 15.88
N ARG A 24 -1.34 18.62 16.07
CA ARG A 24 -1.13 17.57 17.08
C ARG A 24 -0.05 16.57 16.66
N ILE A 25 0.05 16.23 15.38
CA ILE A 25 1.15 15.42 14.84
C ILE A 25 2.49 16.16 14.99
N LEU A 26 2.48 17.50 14.96
CA LEU A 26 3.67 18.30 15.29
C LEU A 26 4.23 18.03 16.71
N ARG A 27 3.46 17.47 17.65
CA ARG A 27 4.00 17.02 18.94
C ARG A 27 4.80 15.71 18.87
N MET A 28 4.65 14.88 17.83
CA MET A 28 5.60 13.81 17.55
C MET A 28 6.99 14.36 17.26
N PHE A 29 7.16 15.63 16.88
CA PHE A 29 8.49 16.25 16.79
C PHE A 29 9.18 16.38 18.15
N ARG A 30 8.46 16.22 19.28
CA ARG A 30 9.11 16.06 20.59
C ARG A 30 9.86 14.72 20.71
N VAL A 31 9.59 13.72 19.87
CA VAL A 31 10.44 12.52 19.72
C VAL A 31 11.80 12.89 19.13
N PHE A 32 11.91 13.90 18.26
CA PHE A 32 13.22 14.43 17.88
C PHE A 32 13.96 15.08 19.05
N LYS A 33 13.25 15.48 20.12
CA LYS A 33 13.86 15.89 21.39
C LYS A 33 14.47 14.72 22.16
N LEU A 34 14.05 13.47 21.91
CA LEU A 34 14.76 12.24 22.32
C LEU A 34 16.07 12.08 21.54
N GLY A 35 16.17 12.68 20.34
CA GLY A 35 17.44 12.89 19.65
C GLY A 35 18.46 13.63 20.52
N ARG A 36 18.02 14.49 21.45
CA ARG A 36 18.90 15.17 22.40
C ARG A 36 19.48 14.26 23.49
N LEU A 37 18.83 13.12 23.78
CA LEU A 37 19.36 12.03 24.61
C LEU A 37 20.38 11.18 23.84
N LEU A 38 20.20 11.04 22.52
CA LEU A 38 21.22 10.49 21.61
C LEU A 38 22.36 11.49 21.31
N ASN A 39 22.17 12.78 21.58
CA ASN A 39 23.19 13.83 21.36
C ASN A 39 24.37 13.81 22.34
N CYS A 40 24.40 12.94 23.36
CA CYS A 40 25.65 12.65 24.07
C CYS A 40 26.64 11.82 23.22
N ASP A 41 26.20 11.23 22.10
CA ASP A 41 27.04 10.52 21.12
C ASP A 41 27.27 11.34 19.81
N LEU A 42 26.90 12.62 19.76
CA LEU A 42 26.83 13.41 18.52
C LEU A 42 28.16 13.90 17.93
N GLY A 43 29.31 13.54 18.51
CA GLY A 43 30.59 13.63 17.79
C GLY A 43 30.67 12.58 16.67
N ARG A 44 29.88 11.51 16.80
CA ARG A 44 29.78 10.41 15.84
C ARG A 44 28.84 10.70 14.67
N LEU A 45 28.11 11.83 14.63
CA LEU A 45 27.17 12.12 13.53
C LEU A 45 27.81 12.55 12.22
N THR A 46 28.92 13.29 12.27
CA THR A 46 29.71 13.58 11.07
C THR A 46 30.36 12.32 10.54
N ASP A 47 30.81 11.43 11.43
CA ASP A 47 31.31 10.11 11.05
C ASP A 47 30.20 9.18 10.58
N VAL A 48 29.03 9.15 11.22
CA VAL A 48 27.90 8.36 10.73
C VAL A 48 27.27 8.93 9.49
N ASN A 49 27.37 10.23 9.17
CA ASN A 49 26.91 10.71 7.87
C ASN A 49 27.84 10.23 6.75
N ASN A 50 29.15 10.14 7.03
CA ASN A 50 30.15 9.57 6.12
C ASN A 50 30.06 8.02 6.05
N LEU A 51 29.79 7.34 7.16
CA LEU A 51 29.58 5.89 7.22
C LEU A 51 28.23 5.48 6.63
N LEU A 52 27.16 6.22 6.93
CA LEU A 52 25.81 6.00 6.40
C LEU A 52 25.77 6.23 4.91
N SER A 53 26.40 7.29 4.40
CA SER A 53 26.48 7.52 2.95
C SER A 53 27.29 6.41 2.26
N ASN A 54 28.40 5.94 2.84
CA ASN A 54 29.17 4.83 2.29
C ASN A 54 28.40 3.48 2.32
N VAL A 55 27.65 3.19 3.39
CA VAL A 55 26.87 1.95 3.52
C VAL A 55 25.58 2.00 2.68
N LEU A 56 24.94 3.18 2.56
CA LEU A 56 23.80 3.36 1.65
C LEU A 56 24.24 3.18 0.20
N LEU A 57 25.33 3.84 -0.22
CA LEU A 57 25.82 3.74 -1.60
C LEU A 57 26.33 2.33 -1.92
N LEU A 58 26.93 1.63 -0.95
CA LEU A 58 27.36 0.24 -1.09
C LEU A 58 26.17 -0.73 -1.19
N SER A 59 25.07 -0.45 -0.49
CA SER A 59 23.88 -1.30 -0.49
C SER A 59 22.85 -0.91 -1.57
N LEU A 60 22.96 0.30 -2.14
CA LEU A 60 22.07 0.85 -3.16
C LEU A 60 21.81 -0.11 -4.33
N PRO A 61 22.83 -0.70 -5.00
CA PRO A 61 22.55 -1.57 -6.15
C PRO A 61 21.73 -2.80 -5.78
N ALA A 62 21.95 -3.37 -4.58
CA ALA A 62 21.17 -4.49 -4.07
C ALA A 62 19.73 -4.08 -3.71
N PHE A 63 19.56 -2.94 -3.03
CA PHE A 63 18.23 -2.39 -2.73
C PHE A 63 17.47 -2.03 -4.01
N LEU A 64 18.14 -1.41 -4.99
CA LEU A 64 17.57 -1.09 -6.29
C LEU A 64 17.14 -2.36 -7.02
N MET A 65 17.93 -3.44 -6.99
CA MET A 65 17.50 -4.74 -7.52
C MET A 65 16.21 -5.22 -6.86
N THR A 66 16.13 -5.25 -5.53
CA THR A 66 14.90 -5.66 -4.83
C THR A 66 13.71 -4.74 -5.14
N LEU A 67 13.94 -3.44 -5.26
CA LEU A 67 12.92 -2.46 -5.63
C LEU A 67 12.41 -2.67 -7.06
N THR A 68 13.30 -2.92 -8.02
CA THR A 68 12.91 -3.20 -9.41
C THR A 68 12.10 -4.49 -9.52
N LEU A 69 12.44 -5.52 -8.74
CA LEU A 69 11.66 -6.76 -8.69
C LEU A 69 10.27 -6.54 -8.09
N VAL A 70 10.16 -5.76 -7.02
CA VAL A 70 8.86 -5.39 -6.42
C VAL A 70 8.01 -4.60 -7.41
N LEU A 71 8.59 -3.61 -8.10
CA LEU A 71 7.87 -2.82 -9.11
C LEU A 71 7.43 -3.68 -10.30
N GLY A 72 8.30 -4.57 -10.78
CA GLY A 72 7.95 -5.52 -11.85
C GLY A 72 6.80 -6.44 -11.46
N ALA A 73 6.83 -6.96 -10.24
CA ALA A 73 5.76 -7.79 -9.70
C ALA A 73 4.45 -7.02 -9.52
N LEU A 74 4.51 -5.77 -9.06
CA LEU A 74 3.35 -4.89 -9.01
C LEU A 74 2.70 -4.75 -10.37
N VAL A 75 3.48 -4.53 -11.44
CA VAL A 75 2.93 -4.41 -12.80
C VAL A 75 2.36 -5.74 -13.29
N VAL A 76 3.09 -6.85 -13.12
CA VAL A 76 2.68 -8.17 -13.63
C VAL A 76 1.45 -8.70 -12.90
N PHE A 77 1.49 -8.81 -11.57
CA PHE A 77 0.36 -9.35 -10.80
C PHE A 77 -0.84 -8.41 -10.80
N SER A 78 -0.65 -7.09 -10.79
CA SER A 78 -1.75 -6.14 -10.95
C SER A 78 -2.42 -6.27 -12.31
N GLY A 79 -1.62 -6.37 -13.39
CA GLY A 79 -2.15 -6.57 -14.74
C GLY A 79 -2.96 -7.86 -14.88
N LEU A 80 -2.40 -8.98 -14.40
CA LEU A 80 -3.09 -10.27 -14.39
C LEU A 80 -4.40 -10.21 -13.60
N MET A 81 -4.36 -9.70 -12.37
CA MET A 81 -5.54 -9.58 -11.53
C MET A 81 -6.59 -8.66 -12.12
N TYR A 82 -6.19 -7.53 -12.67
CA TYR A 82 -7.10 -6.63 -13.35
C TYR A 82 -7.82 -7.32 -14.51
N THR A 83 -7.12 -8.09 -15.35
CA THR A 83 -7.79 -8.79 -16.48
C THR A 83 -8.75 -9.88 -16.03
N VAL A 84 -8.45 -10.57 -14.93
CA VAL A 84 -9.24 -11.71 -14.45
C VAL A 84 -10.42 -11.27 -13.58
N GLU A 85 -10.24 -10.27 -12.74
CA GLU A 85 -11.23 -9.86 -11.72
C GLU A 85 -12.04 -8.62 -12.10
N ARG A 86 -11.75 -7.94 -13.22
CA ARG A 86 -12.53 -6.79 -13.68
C ARG A 86 -14.01 -7.12 -13.91
N GLY A 87 -14.33 -8.32 -14.38
CA GLY A 87 -15.71 -8.74 -14.61
C GLY A 87 -16.39 -8.02 -15.77
N SER A 88 -17.73 -8.09 -15.80
CA SER A 88 -18.55 -7.52 -16.87
C SER A 88 -19.08 -6.13 -16.50
N TRP A 89 -19.22 -5.26 -17.50
CA TRP A 89 -19.78 -3.93 -17.33
C TRP A 89 -21.31 -3.97 -17.33
N TYR A 90 -21.93 -3.37 -16.32
CA TYR A 90 -23.38 -3.22 -16.22
C TYR A 90 -23.76 -1.73 -16.17
N PRO A 91 -24.65 -1.27 -17.06
CA PRO A 91 -25.14 0.12 -17.04
C PRO A 91 -25.99 0.38 -15.79
N VAL A 92 -26.04 1.65 -15.36
CA VAL A 92 -26.66 2.04 -14.08
C VAL A 92 -28.18 1.76 -14.05
N GLU A 93 -28.86 1.83 -15.19
CA GLU A 93 -30.30 1.61 -15.32
C GLU A 93 -30.67 0.17 -14.91
N ARG A 94 -29.94 -0.82 -15.45
CA ARG A 94 -30.12 -2.23 -15.11
C ARG A 94 -29.75 -2.52 -13.65
N MET A 95 -28.75 -1.83 -13.12
CA MET A 95 -28.37 -1.99 -11.71
C MET A 95 -29.41 -1.38 -10.76
N ARG A 96 -30.08 -0.28 -11.14
CA ARG A 96 -31.22 0.29 -10.37
C ARG A 96 -32.42 -0.65 -10.34
N GLU A 97 -32.68 -1.36 -11.43
CA GLU A 97 -33.71 -2.40 -11.48
C GLU A 97 -33.38 -3.58 -10.53
N LEU A 98 -32.12 -4.02 -10.51
CA LEU A 98 -31.65 -5.07 -9.59
C LEU A 98 -31.60 -4.59 -8.12
N ALA A 99 -31.36 -3.31 -7.89
CA ALA A 99 -31.35 -2.69 -6.56
C ALA A 99 -32.73 -2.55 -5.92
N GLN A 100 -33.82 -2.85 -6.64
CA GLN A 100 -35.13 -3.04 -6.00
C GLN A 100 -35.14 -4.27 -5.05
N GLN A 101 -34.11 -5.13 -5.09
CA GLN A 101 -33.89 -6.16 -4.09
C GLN A 101 -33.21 -5.59 -2.82
N PRO A 102 -33.67 -5.98 -1.61
CA PRO A 102 -33.35 -5.29 -0.35
C PRO A 102 -31.89 -5.36 0.15
N GLN A 103 -30.94 -5.84 -0.66
CA GLN A 103 -29.54 -6.04 -0.24
C GLN A 103 -28.48 -5.54 -1.24
N VAL A 104 -28.83 -4.69 -2.21
CA VAL A 104 -27.86 -4.14 -3.18
C VAL A 104 -27.78 -2.62 -3.04
N TYR A 105 -26.78 -2.14 -2.28
CA TYR A 105 -26.45 -0.72 -2.22
C TYR A 105 -25.58 -0.36 -3.43
N VAL A 106 -26.12 0.47 -4.32
CA VAL A 106 -25.43 0.99 -5.49
C VAL A 106 -24.98 2.42 -5.16
N GLY A 107 -23.70 2.72 -5.34
CA GLY A 107 -23.18 4.07 -5.08
C GLY A 107 -23.72 5.11 -6.08
N PRO A 108 -23.32 6.38 -5.92
CA PRO A 108 -23.58 7.42 -6.91
C PRO A 108 -22.58 7.29 -8.07
N SER A 109 -22.86 6.42 -9.05
CA SER A 109 -22.18 6.47 -10.35
C SER A 109 -23.18 6.76 -11.45
N ASP A 110 -22.82 7.66 -12.37
CA ASP A 110 -23.68 8.02 -13.50
C ASP A 110 -23.51 7.10 -14.72
N GLN A 111 -22.45 6.29 -14.76
CA GLN A 111 -22.07 5.54 -15.97
C GLN A 111 -22.27 4.01 -15.86
N GLY A 112 -22.13 3.43 -14.67
CA GLY A 112 -22.26 1.98 -14.45
C GLY A 112 -21.16 1.39 -13.56
N TYR A 113 -21.26 0.08 -13.32
CA TYR A 113 -20.36 -0.67 -12.44
C TYR A 113 -19.80 -1.91 -13.12
N PHE A 114 -18.55 -2.23 -12.78
CA PHE A 114 -17.97 -3.53 -13.03
C PHE A 114 -18.49 -4.53 -12.00
N VAL A 115 -19.06 -5.64 -12.46
CA VAL A 115 -19.60 -6.70 -11.61
C VAL A 115 -18.89 -8.00 -11.94
N ARG A 116 -18.42 -8.69 -10.89
CA ARG A 116 -17.79 -10.01 -10.97
C ARG A 116 -18.65 -11.01 -10.22
N CYS A 117 -18.67 -12.25 -10.68
CA CYS A 117 -19.46 -13.31 -10.07
C CYS A 117 -18.52 -14.38 -9.50
N GLY A 118 -18.77 -14.75 -8.25
CA GLY A 118 -18.09 -15.85 -7.59
C GLY A 118 -18.62 -17.21 -8.06
N PRO A 119 -17.90 -18.30 -7.74
CA PRO A 119 -18.36 -19.67 -8.02
C PRO A 119 -19.68 -20.02 -7.33
N ASP A 120 -20.03 -19.32 -6.25
CA ASP A 120 -21.28 -19.50 -5.50
C ASP A 120 -22.51 -18.87 -6.20
N GLY A 121 -22.33 -18.34 -7.42
CA GLY A 121 -23.37 -17.66 -8.19
C GLY A 121 -23.67 -16.24 -7.69
N GLN A 122 -23.06 -15.80 -6.58
CA GLN A 122 -23.21 -14.43 -6.08
C GLN A 122 -22.35 -13.46 -6.89
N CYS A 123 -23.01 -12.44 -7.45
CA CYS A 123 -22.37 -11.36 -8.19
C CYS A 123 -22.25 -10.11 -7.30
N MET A 124 -21.07 -9.50 -7.30
CA MET A 124 -20.74 -8.33 -6.49
C MET A 124 -19.97 -7.30 -7.32
N ILE A 125 -19.98 -6.06 -6.88
CA ILE A 125 -19.22 -4.99 -7.53
C ILE A 125 -17.72 -5.35 -7.44
N SER A 126 -17.02 -5.29 -8.57
CA SER A 126 -15.60 -5.56 -8.62
C SER A 126 -14.82 -4.39 -8.01
N PRO A 127 -13.98 -4.64 -6.98
CA PRO A 127 -13.07 -3.62 -6.45
C PRO A 127 -11.92 -3.31 -7.43
N PHE A 128 -11.72 -4.16 -8.45
CA PHE A 128 -10.65 -4.04 -9.46
C PHE A 128 -11.10 -3.16 -10.64
N SER A 129 -11.52 -1.93 -10.37
CA SER A 129 -12.03 -0.99 -11.37
C SER A 129 -10.95 -0.45 -12.31
N ASN A 130 -9.72 -0.27 -11.80
CA ASN A 130 -8.57 0.23 -12.53
C ASN A 130 -7.29 -0.49 -12.09
N MET A 131 -6.21 -0.31 -12.86
CA MET A 131 -4.93 -0.97 -12.59
C MET A 131 -4.28 -0.51 -11.28
N MET A 132 -4.60 0.70 -10.78
CA MET A 132 -4.08 1.19 -9.51
C MET A 132 -4.76 0.52 -8.31
N ALA A 133 -6.05 0.22 -8.40
CA ALA A 133 -6.77 -0.57 -7.41
C ALA A 133 -6.24 -2.02 -7.35
N ALA A 134 -5.92 -2.60 -8.50
CA ALA A 134 -5.24 -3.90 -8.56
C ALA A 134 -3.80 -3.84 -8.03
N ALA A 135 -3.10 -2.72 -8.24
CA ALA A 135 -1.75 -2.51 -7.69
C ALA A 135 -1.78 -2.36 -6.16
N TRP A 136 -2.81 -1.70 -5.60
CA TRP A 136 -3.03 -1.65 -4.15
C TRP A 136 -3.14 -3.05 -3.55
N TRP A 137 -4.01 -3.89 -4.12
CA TRP A 137 -4.14 -5.28 -3.69
C TRP A 137 -2.83 -6.06 -3.82
N THR A 138 -2.12 -5.87 -4.93
CA THR A 138 -0.83 -6.55 -5.17
C THR A 138 0.22 -6.12 -4.15
N LEU A 139 0.27 -4.82 -3.83
CA LEU A 139 1.19 -4.25 -2.86
C LEU A 139 0.94 -4.82 -1.47
N THR A 140 -0.31 -4.83 -0.99
CA THR A 140 -0.67 -5.34 0.34
C THR A 140 -0.47 -6.85 0.44
N THR A 141 -0.59 -7.58 -0.67
CA THR A 141 -0.37 -9.03 -0.74
C THR A 141 1.12 -9.39 -0.74
N ILE A 142 1.93 -8.75 -1.60
CA ILE A 142 3.38 -9.00 -1.69
C ILE A 142 4.10 -8.60 -0.40
N THR A 143 3.63 -7.54 0.25
CA THR A 143 4.15 -7.10 1.56
C THR A 143 3.60 -7.91 2.73
N THR A 144 2.73 -8.90 2.48
CA THR A 144 2.09 -9.75 3.50
C THR A 144 1.23 -9.01 4.52
N VAL A 145 0.89 -7.73 4.27
CA VAL A 145 0.01 -6.93 5.13
C VAL A 145 -1.42 -7.47 5.08
N GLY A 146 -1.93 -7.73 3.87
CA GLY A 146 -3.18 -8.43 3.66
C GLY A 146 -4.39 -7.86 4.42
N TYR A 147 -4.71 -6.57 4.23
CA TYR A 147 -5.86 -5.93 4.91
C TYR A 147 -7.20 -6.66 4.72
N GLY A 148 -7.37 -7.38 3.61
CA GLY A 148 -8.60 -8.11 3.30
C GLY A 148 -9.76 -7.24 2.80
N ASP A 149 -9.50 -5.96 2.52
CA ASP A 149 -10.44 -5.01 1.91
C ASP A 149 -10.77 -5.37 0.46
N VAL A 150 -9.77 -5.87 -0.26
CA VAL A 150 -9.89 -6.33 -1.65
C VAL A 150 -9.41 -7.76 -1.73
N VAL A 151 -10.20 -8.65 -2.32
CA VAL A 151 -9.85 -10.08 -2.48
C VAL A 151 -10.32 -10.63 -3.84
N PRO A 152 -9.54 -11.50 -4.52
CA PRO A 152 -10.02 -12.23 -5.68
C PRO A 152 -11.12 -13.22 -5.29
N VAL A 153 -12.17 -13.30 -6.11
CA VAL A 153 -13.26 -14.26 -5.90
C VAL A 153 -13.29 -15.33 -6.97
N THR A 154 -12.76 -15.05 -8.16
CA THR A 154 -12.73 -16.01 -9.26
C THR A 154 -11.76 -17.15 -8.96
N PRO A 155 -12.04 -18.39 -9.39
CA PRO A 155 -11.11 -19.51 -9.19
C PRO A 155 -9.71 -19.23 -9.77
N VAL A 156 -9.65 -18.60 -10.95
CA VAL A 156 -8.40 -18.22 -11.60
C VAL A 156 -7.68 -17.12 -10.81
N GLY A 157 -8.40 -16.11 -10.33
CA GLY A 157 -7.85 -15.06 -9.49
C GLY A 157 -7.26 -15.59 -8.17
N LYS A 158 -7.86 -16.62 -7.59
CA LYS A 158 -7.32 -17.30 -6.39
C LYS A 158 -5.99 -18.00 -6.66
N VAL A 159 -5.81 -18.61 -7.83
CA VAL A 159 -4.52 -19.22 -8.23
C VAL A 159 -3.45 -18.15 -8.42
N ILE A 160 -3.79 -17.03 -9.05
CA ILE A 160 -2.88 -15.89 -9.21
C ILE A 160 -2.51 -15.30 -7.84
N ALA A 161 -3.47 -15.21 -6.93
CA ALA A 161 -3.22 -14.75 -5.55
C ALA A 161 -2.26 -15.66 -4.79
N PHE A 162 -2.43 -16.97 -4.90
CA PHE A 162 -1.49 -17.91 -4.32
C PHE A 162 -0.07 -17.73 -4.86
N ALA A 163 0.09 -17.57 -6.18
CA ALA A 163 1.38 -17.30 -6.80
C ALA A 163 1.99 -15.97 -6.32
N ALA A 164 1.18 -14.91 -6.19
CA ALA A 164 1.61 -13.60 -5.70
C ALA A 164 2.11 -13.66 -4.24
N ILE A 165 1.43 -14.43 -3.37
CA ILE A 165 1.83 -14.62 -1.96
C ILE A 165 3.19 -15.32 -1.86
N LEU A 166 3.37 -16.42 -2.59
CA LEU A 166 4.64 -17.16 -2.61
C LEU A 166 5.78 -16.28 -3.13
N TYR A 167 5.53 -15.58 -4.24
CA TYR A 167 6.49 -14.67 -4.83
C TYR A 167 6.87 -13.53 -3.86
N GLY A 168 5.89 -12.93 -3.18
CA GLY A 168 6.14 -11.87 -2.20
C GLY A 168 6.97 -12.32 -1.01
N THR A 169 6.71 -13.53 -0.50
CA THR A 169 7.48 -14.10 0.62
C THR A 169 8.95 -14.31 0.24
N ILE A 170 9.22 -14.81 -0.97
CA ILE A 170 10.59 -14.97 -1.48
C ILE A 170 11.27 -13.59 -1.63
N LEU A 171 10.55 -12.61 -2.18
CA LEU A 171 11.10 -11.26 -2.37
C LEU A 171 11.48 -10.58 -1.06
N LEU A 172 10.68 -10.71 -0.01
CA LEU A 172 10.98 -10.10 1.30
C LEU A 172 12.23 -10.71 1.94
N GLY A 173 12.58 -11.96 1.62
CA GLY A 173 13.80 -12.61 2.10
C GLY A 173 15.09 -12.07 1.48
N LEU A 174 15.05 -11.55 0.25
CA LEU A 174 16.21 -11.06 -0.47
C LEU A 174 16.95 -9.91 0.24
N PRO A 175 16.30 -8.78 0.61
CA PRO A 175 17.01 -7.68 1.28
C PRO A 175 17.54 -8.11 2.66
N ILE A 176 16.81 -8.96 3.38
CA ILE A 176 17.23 -9.47 4.70
C ILE A 176 18.52 -10.30 4.56
N GLY A 177 18.58 -11.21 3.59
CA GLY A 177 19.76 -12.03 3.34
C GLY A 177 20.98 -11.19 2.93
N ILE A 178 20.78 -10.19 2.09
CA ILE A 178 21.86 -9.29 1.65
C ILE A 178 22.42 -8.52 2.84
N ILE A 179 21.56 -7.90 3.65
CA ILE A 179 21.97 -7.17 4.85
C ILE A 179 22.74 -8.10 5.82
N GLY A 180 22.23 -9.31 6.06
CA GLY A 180 22.89 -10.29 6.93
C GLY A 180 24.29 -10.70 6.47
N SER A 181 24.50 -10.83 5.15
CA SER A 181 25.81 -11.14 4.59
C SER A 181 26.85 -10.02 4.80
N GLN A 182 26.42 -8.76 4.75
CA GLN A 182 27.29 -7.61 4.98
C GLN A 182 27.69 -7.48 6.45
N PHE A 183 26.75 -7.73 7.38
CA PHE A 183 27.06 -7.74 8.82
C PHE A 183 28.06 -8.84 9.19
N SER A 184 27.90 -10.03 8.61
CA SER A 184 28.83 -11.15 8.86
C SER A 184 30.25 -10.87 8.34
N ALA A 185 30.36 -10.15 7.21
CA ALA A 185 31.65 -9.76 6.65
C ALA A 185 32.40 -8.74 7.54
N GLU A 186 31.68 -7.80 8.16
CA GLU A 186 32.28 -6.80 9.04
C GLU A 186 32.76 -7.38 10.37
N ASP A 187 32.05 -8.36 10.94
CA ASP A 187 32.44 -8.99 12.22
C ASP A 187 33.76 -9.79 12.11
N THR A 188 34.09 -10.25 10.90
CA THR A 188 35.34 -10.99 10.64
C THR A 188 36.54 -10.10 10.30
N ARG A 189 36.38 -8.77 10.29
CA ARG A 189 37.45 -7.85 9.89
C ARG A 189 38.50 -7.69 11.02
N PRO A 190 39.81 -7.89 10.75
CA PRO A 190 40.84 -7.66 11.76
C PRO A 190 40.92 -6.17 12.15
N PRO A 191 41.25 -5.85 13.42
CA PRO A 191 41.33 -4.47 13.88
C PRO A 191 42.44 -3.70 13.15
N PRO A 192 42.24 -2.40 12.86
CA PRO A 192 43.30 -1.57 12.30
C PRO A 192 44.44 -1.43 13.32
N GLY A 193 45.66 -1.77 12.89
CA GLY A 193 46.89 -1.64 13.67
C GLY A 193 47.48 -0.24 13.62
#